data_AF-A0AAU3CDT5-F1
#
_entry.id   AF-A0AAU3CDT5-F1
#
_cell.length_a   1.000
_cell.length_b   1.000
_cell.length_c   1.000
_cell.angle_alpha   90.00
_cell.angle_beta   90.00
_cell.angle_gamma   90.00
#
_symmetry.space_group_name_H-M   'P 1'
#
loop_
_entity.id
_entity.type
_entity.pdbx_description
1 polymer ?
#
loop_
_entity_poly.entity_id
_entity_poly.type
_entity_poly.pdbx_seq_one_letter_code
_entity_poly.pdbx_strand_id
1 'polypeptide(L)'
;MSDPADRGEREADLVADRLVRGVAVPPIGRGGQAGPPTAAVQLSPASDTISRHTSWYGDLDERALGRELLNRALADDFAFVLDTLDALGSTDRDDVAYEFCVAAGDPDIVRLSTSAAGRAVIDRLFDELTEGSKDADEQRQADRLLRAKAARIRPEDFLAGVRSAKIFPFRVPGFTVFDDAPISAQRRPGGRIRVHMPNRVLGTAMFRAETKTLPADTFIGGIELPENEIVGVRLYDLGGVLVYRPALILVELSNETTTTVLTKLAEAVGIGLTLGAGSLVGLGVEATMAARVLLWADRAAFVLGTLTSVIKEHRGEILARFGETGREFLQYVDYVQSATAIYGFARVALSLGQLVNGLRTAYNNLRTAASREGATSGLAGDLTANTEELLRKAEDIQSVKASAAPPPTAPVLEASPAPKPMPPEFDQQGRLPRAGTRAVYNQGRAPTCGPVACGMVVDTMGQPHDLAKMVTAAGPDGTPMDVVLRLMRRHRIDADLRMGLTVDDLARATSSRAGGNPAVAVIRNTTGTRQQEVLHYVVVDGVTTRMGQKVVAVRNPWGLQYFELVDNFAKDFTGQAITVNYSF
;
A
#
# COMPACT_ATOMS: atom_id res chain seq x y z
N MET A 1 47.52 -15.70 43.05
CA MET A 1 46.60 -14.64 42.63
C MET A 1 45.60 -15.30 41.70
N SER A 2 44.37 -15.46 42.16
CA SER A 2 43.31 -16.20 41.49
C SER A 2 42.15 -15.25 41.25
N ASP A 3 41.59 -15.34 40.05
CA ASP A 3 40.60 -14.46 39.45
C ASP A 3 39.27 -14.41 40.25
N PRO A 4 38.67 -13.24 40.54
CA PRO A 4 37.45 -13.14 41.35
C PRO A 4 36.13 -13.36 40.59
N ALA A 5 36.16 -13.65 39.28
CA ALA A 5 34.93 -13.75 38.46
C ALA A 5 34.19 -15.11 38.53
N ASP A 6 34.76 -16.14 39.18
CA ASP A 6 34.27 -17.53 39.11
C ASP A 6 33.49 -17.99 40.37
N ARG A 7 32.83 -17.04 41.07
CA ARG A 7 32.03 -17.33 42.27
C ARG A 7 30.53 -17.36 42.02
N GLY A 8 30.05 -16.67 40.98
CA GLY A 8 28.63 -16.59 40.63
C GLY A 8 28.11 -17.83 39.88
N GLU A 9 28.93 -18.40 38.98
CA GLU A 9 28.51 -19.58 38.20
C GLU A 9 28.48 -20.88 39.05
N ARG A 10 29.32 -20.98 40.08
CA ARG A 10 29.34 -22.14 40.98
C ARG A 10 28.20 -22.17 42.01
N GLU A 11 27.57 -21.03 42.31
CA GLU A 11 26.39 -20.99 43.19
C GLU A 11 25.10 -21.39 42.46
N ALA A 12 25.02 -21.18 41.13
CA ALA A 12 23.86 -21.59 40.34
C ALA A 12 23.79 -23.13 40.15
N ASP A 13 24.92 -23.79 39.91
CA ASP A 13 24.97 -25.25 39.74
C ASP A 13 24.74 -26.02 41.06
N LEU A 14 25.11 -25.43 42.22
CA LEU A 14 24.86 -26.03 43.54
C LEU A 14 23.40 -25.90 44.01
N VAL A 15 22.62 -24.97 43.45
CA VAL A 15 21.18 -24.82 43.73
C VAL A 15 20.35 -25.77 42.85
N ALA A 16 20.79 -26.01 41.60
CA ALA A 16 20.12 -26.94 40.69
C ALA A 16 20.24 -28.41 41.13
N ASP A 17 21.40 -28.83 41.66
CA ASP A 17 21.60 -30.23 42.09
C ASP A 17 20.89 -30.56 43.43
N ARG A 18 20.60 -29.54 44.26
CA ARG A 18 19.85 -29.67 45.52
C ARG A 18 18.33 -29.75 45.36
N LEU A 19 17.78 -29.37 44.21
CA LEU A 19 16.34 -29.45 43.91
C LEU A 19 15.92 -30.79 43.28
N VAL A 20 16.87 -31.56 42.74
CA VAL A 20 16.59 -32.82 42.02
C VAL A 20 16.83 -34.07 42.88
N ARG A 21 17.55 -33.98 44.01
CA ARG A 21 17.81 -35.13 44.89
C ARG A 21 17.57 -34.84 46.36
N GLY A 22 16.37 -35.19 46.81
CA GLY A 22 16.17 -35.74 48.16
C GLY A 22 15.07 -35.09 48.99
N VAL A 23 13.89 -35.71 49.01
CA VAL A 23 13.21 -36.02 50.27
C VAL A 23 12.60 -37.42 50.14
N ALA A 24 13.15 -38.36 50.90
CA ALA A 24 12.59 -39.69 51.12
C ALA A 24 12.34 -39.84 52.62
N VAL A 25 11.08 -39.97 53.05
CA VAL A 25 10.63 -40.56 54.35
C VAL A 25 9.10 -40.82 54.26
N PRO A 26 8.46 -41.69 55.08
CA PRO A 26 8.54 -43.15 55.26
C PRO A 26 7.22 -43.85 54.85
N PRO A 27 7.06 -45.20 54.96
CA PRO A 27 5.82 -45.87 54.61
C PRO A 27 4.93 -46.11 55.85
N ILE A 28 3.76 -45.47 55.97
CA ILE A 28 2.68 -45.93 56.86
C ILE A 28 1.29 -45.54 56.31
N GLY A 29 0.41 -46.54 56.19
CA GLY A 29 -1.02 -46.38 56.48
C GLY A 29 -2.00 -46.40 55.30
N ARG A 30 -2.61 -47.56 55.03
CA ARG A 30 -3.87 -47.68 54.29
C ARG A 30 -4.98 -46.90 55.03
N GLY A 31 -5.58 -45.93 54.36
CA GLY A 31 -6.84 -45.29 54.78
C GLY A 31 -7.37 -44.42 53.65
N GLY A 32 -8.48 -44.85 53.03
CA GLY A 32 -9.09 -44.12 51.91
C GLY A 32 -9.66 -42.77 52.34
N GLN A 33 -9.24 -41.69 51.68
CA GLN A 33 -9.95 -40.43 51.62
C GLN A 33 -9.80 -39.82 50.22
N ALA A 34 -10.93 -39.43 49.64
CA ALA A 34 -11.02 -38.72 48.37
C ALA A 34 -10.30 -37.36 48.50
N GLY A 35 -9.31 -37.13 47.64
CA GLY A 35 -8.63 -35.84 47.54
C GLY A 35 -9.56 -34.74 47.02
N PRO A 36 -9.33 -33.47 47.39
CA PRO A 36 -10.11 -32.35 46.90
C PRO A 36 -9.90 -32.19 45.37
N PRO A 37 -10.91 -31.71 44.63
CA PRO A 37 -10.76 -31.50 43.20
C PRO A 37 -9.65 -30.48 42.95
N THR A 38 -8.65 -30.88 42.17
CA THR A 38 -7.74 -29.95 41.51
C THR A 38 -8.58 -28.96 40.72
N ALA A 39 -8.58 -27.70 41.14
CA ALA A 39 -9.19 -26.62 40.39
C ALA A 39 -8.49 -26.54 39.04
N ALA A 40 -9.13 -27.09 38.00
CA ALA A 40 -8.71 -26.85 36.63
C ALA A 40 -8.78 -25.34 36.41
N VAL A 41 -7.64 -24.71 36.15
CA VAL A 41 -7.58 -23.31 35.72
C VAL A 41 -8.36 -23.27 34.40
N GLN A 42 -9.59 -22.75 34.43
CA GLN A 42 -10.34 -22.48 33.22
C GLN A 42 -9.62 -21.36 32.49
N LEU A 43 -8.90 -21.72 31.44
CA LEU A 43 -8.35 -20.77 30.49
C LEU A 43 -9.50 -19.98 29.85
N SER A 44 -9.26 -18.71 29.55
CA SER A 44 -10.24 -17.92 28.81
C SER A 44 -10.43 -18.52 27.40
N PRO A 45 -11.59 -18.34 26.75
CA PRO A 45 -11.80 -18.79 25.37
C PRO A 45 -10.74 -18.26 24.38
N ALA A 46 -10.22 -17.06 24.63
CA ALA A 46 -9.11 -16.47 23.88
C ALA A 46 -7.81 -17.25 24.10
N SER A 47 -7.44 -17.50 25.36
CA SER A 47 -6.25 -18.29 25.73
C SER A 47 -6.30 -19.70 25.16
N ASP A 48 -7.46 -20.37 25.25
CA ASP A 48 -7.67 -21.69 24.66
C ASP A 48 -7.47 -21.69 23.15
N THR A 49 -7.87 -20.60 22.49
CA THR A 49 -7.72 -20.46 21.03
C THR A 49 -6.27 -20.25 20.64
N ILE A 50 -5.55 -19.38 21.36
CA ILE A 50 -4.11 -19.20 21.17
C ILE A 50 -3.40 -20.55 21.35
N SER A 51 -3.65 -21.26 22.46
CA SER A 51 -3.01 -22.56 22.72
C SER A 51 -3.31 -23.64 21.68
N ARG A 52 -4.46 -23.61 20.98
CA ARG A 52 -4.74 -24.54 19.88
C ARG A 52 -3.91 -24.26 18.63
N HIS A 53 -3.46 -23.03 18.44
CA HIS A 53 -2.58 -22.60 17.35
C HIS A 53 -1.12 -22.56 17.76
N THR A 54 -0.79 -22.75 19.03
CA THR A 54 0.59 -22.86 19.51
C THR A 54 1.04 -24.32 19.45
N SER A 55 2.13 -24.56 18.73
CA SER A 55 2.80 -25.86 18.74
C SER A 55 3.33 -26.20 20.13
N TRP A 56 3.63 -27.47 20.34
CA TRP A 56 4.17 -27.93 21.63
C TRP A 56 5.54 -27.32 21.98
N TYR A 57 6.28 -26.80 21.00
CA TYR A 57 7.55 -26.09 21.19
C TYR A 57 7.36 -24.61 21.56
N GLY A 58 6.12 -24.09 21.51
CA GLY A 58 5.83 -22.68 21.78
C GLY A 58 5.67 -21.82 20.54
N ASP A 59 5.92 -22.35 19.34
CA ASP A 59 5.75 -21.60 18.09
C ASP A 59 4.26 -21.43 17.75
N LEU A 60 3.79 -20.20 17.62
CA LEU A 60 2.41 -19.88 17.22
C LEU A 60 2.25 -20.04 15.70
N ASP A 61 1.11 -20.54 15.22
CA ASP A 61 0.71 -20.45 13.81
C ASP A 61 -0.10 -19.17 13.60
N GLU A 62 0.60 -18.05 13.39
CA GLU A 62 0.01 -16.72 13.29
C GLU A 62 -0.93 -16.62 12.09
N ARG A 63 -0.61 -17.35 11.02
CA ARG A 63 -1.41 -17.42 9.80
C ARG A 63 -2.75 -18.13 10.03
N ALA A 64 -2.74 -19.28 10.72
CA ALA A 64 -3.96 -19.99 11.05
C ALA A 64 -4.81 -19.19 12.04
N LEU A 65 -4.19 -18.59 13.07
CA LEU A 65 -4.89 -17.78 14.05
C LEU A 65 -5.49 -16.51 13.41
N GLY A 66 -4.74 -15.77 12.59
CA GLY A 66 -5.22 -14.57 11.90
C GLY A 66 -6.45 -14.85 11.01
N ARG A 67 -6.46 -16.00 10.31
CA ARG A 67 -7.63 -16.45 9.54
C ARG A 67 -8.82 -16.83 10.41
N GLU A 68 -8.62 -17.51 11.54
CA GLU A 68 -9.70 -17.80 12.48
C GLU A 68 -10.31 -16.51 13.02
N LEU A 69 -9.47 -15.55 13.41
CA LEU A 69 -9.92 -14.25 13.89
C LEU A 69 -10.70 -13.47 12.81
N LEU A 70 -10.29 -13.53 11.54
CA LEU A 70 -11.07 -12.95 10.45
C LEU A 70 -12.44 -13.61 10.34
N ASN A 71 -12.52 -14.93 10.37
CA ASN A 71 -13.80 -15.65 10.31
C ASN A 71 -14.72 -15.27 11.49
N ARG A 72 -14.16 -15.09 12.68
CA ARG A 72 -14.87 -14.59 13.87
C ARG A 72 -15.38 -13.16 13.66
N ALA A 73 -14.54 -12.27 13.15
CA ALA A 73 -14.91 -10.90 12.84
C ALA A 73 -16.03 -10.84 11.77
N LEU A 74 -15.97 -11.70 10.75
CA LEU A 74 -17.00 -11.82 9.72
C LEU A 74 -18.31 -12.47 10.22
N ALA A 75 -18.27 -13.11 11.39
CA ALA A 75 -19.43 -13.59 12.13
C ALA A 75 -19.89 -12.59 13.22
N ASP A 76 -19.39 -11.34 13.18
CA ASP A 76 -19.66 -10.25 14.13
C ASP A 76 -19.21 -10.52 15.59
N ASP A 77 -18.30 -11.50 15.79
CA ASP A 77 -17.70 -11.84 17.09
C ASP A 77 -16.49 -10.94 17.39
N PHE A 78 -16.69 -9.62 17.36
CA PHE A 78 -15.61 -8.63 17.46
C PHE A 78 -14.96 -8.59 18.84
N ALA A 79 -15.73 -8.82 19.91
CA ALA A 79 -15.20 -8.82 21.27
C ALA A 79 -14.16 -9.92 21.45
N PHE A 80 -14.45 -11.13 20.97
CA PHE A 80 -13.52 -12.25 21.00
C PHE A 80 -12.22 -11.96 20.24
N VAL A 81 -12.32 -11.28 19.09
CA VAL A 81 -11.13 -10.89 18.31
C VAL A 81 -10.26 -9.92 19.09
N LEU A 82 -10.85 -8.90 19.72
CA LEU A 82 -10.12 -7.94 20.54
C LEU A 82 -9.47 -8.62 21.76
N ASP A 83 -10.23 -9.43 22.49
CA ASP A 83 -9.75 -10.17 23.67
C ASP A 83 -8.59 -11.12 23.31
N THR A 84 -8.66 -11.76 22.13
CA THR A 84 -7.58 -12.63 21.64
C THR A 84 -6.33 -11.84 21.29
N LEU A 85 -6.45 -10.70 20.59
CA LEU A 85 -5.32 -9.83 20.31
C LEU A 85 -4.71 -9.24 21.59
N ASP A 86 -5.52 -8.93 22.62
CA ASP A 86 -5.04 -8.46 23.92
C ASP A 86 -4.28 -9.54 24.70
N ALA A 87 -4.67 -10.81 24.53
CA ALA A 87 -4.02 -11.95 25.19
C ALA A 87 -2.70 -12.38 24.54
N LEU A 88 -2.42 -11.97 23.29
CA LEU A 88 -1.15 -12.24 22.60
C LEU A 88 0.00 -11.39 23.15
N GLY A 89 1.21 -11.96 23.15
CA GLY A 89 2.45 -11.23 23.38
C GLY A 89 2.72 -10.24 22.26
N SER A 90 3.45 -9.16 22.55
CA SER A 90 3.68 -8.08 21.57
C SER A 90 4.44 -8.51 20.32
N THR A 91 5.23 -9.60 20.39
CA THR A 91 5.99 -10.14 19.25
C THR A 91 5.17 -10.98 18.29
N ASP A 92 4.03 -11.51 18.74
CA ASP A 92 3.19 -12.38 17.92
C ASP A 92 1.95 -11.64 17.42
N ARG A 93 1.64 -10.52 18.07
CA ARG A 93 0.39 -9.79 17.89
C ARG A 93 0.36 -9.00 16.59
N ASP A 94 1.48 -8.38 16.22
CA ASP A 94 1.72 -7.73 14.93
C ASP A 94 1.66 -8.74 13.78
N ASP A 95 2.33 -9.89 13.92
CA ASP A 95 2.30 -10.97 12.92
C ASP A 95 0.89 -11.53 12.71
N VAL A 96 0.14 -11.78 13.79
CA VAL A 96 -1.27 -12.21 13.70
C VAL A 96 -2.15 -11.12 13.09
N ALA A 97 -1.93 -9.85 13.41
CA ALA A 97 -2.65 -8.73 12.82
C ALA A 97 -2.36 -8.58 11.32
N TYR A 98 -1.11 -8.81 10.91
CA TYR A 98 -0.69 -8.85 9.52
C TYR A 98 -1.38 -9.98 8.76
N GLU A 99 -1.32 -11.21 9.26
CA GLU A 99 -1.96 -12.36 8.63
C GLU A 99 -3.49 -12.24 8.57
N PHE A 100 -4.11 -11.64 9.59
CA PHE A 100 -5.53 -11.24 9.53
C PHE A 100 -5.79 -10.34 8.32
N CYS A 101 -4.99 -9.28 8.15
CA CYS A 101 -5.19 -8.29 7.09
C CYS A 101 -4.88 -8.86 5.71
N VAL A 102 -3.88 -9.74 5.58
CA VAL A 102 -3.57 -10.46 4.34
C VAL A 102 -4.72 -11.38 3.95
N ALA A 103 -5.35 -12.05 4.91
CA ALA A 103 -6.51 -12.91 4.67
C ALA A 103 -7.78 -12.11 4.33
N ALA A 104 -7.95 -10.93 4.92
CA ALA A 104 -9.11 -10.07 4.69
C ALA A 104 -9.03 -9.42 3.31
N GLY A 105 -10.05 -9.56 2.47
CA GLY A 105 -10.19 -8.79 1.23
C GLY A 105 -10.68 -7.37 1.49
N ASP A 106 -10.60 -6.47 0.51
CA ASP A 106 -11.14 -5.11 0.67
C ASP A 106 -12.63 -5.08 1.01
N PRO A 107 -13.48 -5.95 0.44
CA PRO A 107 -14.88 -6.04 0.85
C PRO A 107 -15.05 -6.39 2.33
N ASP A 108 -14.16 -7.22 2.88
CA ASP A 108 -14.18 -7.64 4.29
C ASP A 108 -13.83 -6.45 5.19
N ILE A 109 -12.74 -5.74 4.89
CA ILE A 109 -12.34 -4.54 5.66
C ILE A 109 -13.42 -3.46 5.58
N VAL A 110 -14.01 -3.23 4.40
CA VAL A 110 -15.13 -2.30 4.24
C VAL A 110 -16.31 -2.75 5.08
N ARG A 111 -16.65 -4.05 5.10
CA ARG A 111 -17.70 -4.60 5.96
C ARG A 111 -17.41 -4.37 7.44
N LEU A 112 -16.20 -4.69 7.92
CA LEU A 112 -15.79 -4.44 9.32
C LEU A 112 -15.94 -2.96 9.69
N SER A 113 -15.63 -2.07 8.75
CA SER A 113 -15.74 -0.64 8.99
C SER A 113 -17.18 -0.18 9.27
N THR A 114 -18.21 -0.94 8.90
CA THR A 114 -19.63 -0.55 8.97
C THR A 114 -20.16 -0.39 10.40
N SER A 115 -19.74 -1.23 11.34
CA SER A 115 -20.18 -1.24 12.74
C SER A 115 -19.17 -0.56 13.67
N ALA A 116 -19.61 -0.10 14.85
CA ALA A 116 -18.69 0.51 15.83
C ALA A 116 -17.69 -0.50 16.40
N ALA A 117 -18.14 -1.72 16.68
CA ALA A 117 -17.29 -2.80 17.17
C ALA A 117 -16.27 -3.28 16.13
N GLY A 118 -16.69 -3.42 14.86
CA GLY A 118 -15.78 -3.76 13.76
C GLY A 118 -14.75 -2.66 13.50
N ARG A 119 -15.11 -1.38 13.65
CA ARG A 119 -14.14 -0.27 13.61
C ARG A 119 -13.09 -0.38 14.71
N ALA A 120 -13.48 -0.76 15.93
CA ALA A 120 -12.53 -0.95 17.02
C ALA A 120 -11.52 -2.06 16.72
N VAL A 121 -11.92 -3.12 16.02
CA VAL A 121 -11.00 -4.15 15.49
C VAL A 121 -10.05 -3.55 14.46
N ILE A 122 -10.56 -2.76 13.50
CA ILE A 122 -9.69 -2.08 12.52
C ILE A 122 -8.67 -1.17 13.22
N ASP A 123 -9.07 -0.41 14.24
CA ASP A 123 -8.13 0.44 14.95
C ASP A 123 -7.09 -0.34 15.72
N ARG A 124 -7.49 -1.49 16.30
CA ARG A 124 -6.55 -2.39 16.97
C ARG A 124 -5.55 -2.94 15.97
N LEU A 125 -6.00 -3.48 14.84
CA LEU A 125 -5.11 -3.98 13.78
C LEU A 125 -4.16 -2.88 13.27
N PHE A 126 -4.66 -1.65 13.10
CA PHE A 126 -3.83 -0.52 12.71
C PHE A 126 -2.76 -0.18 13.76
N ASP A 127 -3.12 -0.22 15.05
CA ASP A 127 -2.19 -0.05 16.17
C ASP A 127 -1.02 -1.04 16.06
N GLU A 128 -1.34 -2.33 15.95
CA GLU A 128 -0.33 -3.41 15.91
C GLU A 128 0.56 -3.31 14.67
N LEU A 129 -0.02 -3.08 13.49
CA LEU A 129 0.73 -2.92 12.24
C LEU A 129 1.58 -1.65 12.18
N THR A 130 1.40 -0.74 13.14
CA THR A 130 2.16 0.51 13.22
C THR A 130 2.99 0.61 14.49
N GLU A 131 3.07 -0.44 15.29
CA GLU A 131 3.98 -0.54 16.41
C GLU A 131 5.34 -1.11 15.94
N GLY A 132 6.43 -0.76 16.62
CA GLY A 132 7.74 -1.37 16.37
C GLY A 132 8.39 -1.09 15.00
N SER A 133 9.19 -2.05 14.53
CA SER A 133 9.97 -1.96 13.29
C SER A 133 9.14 -2.44 12.10
N LYS A 134 8.41 -1.50 11.50
CA LYS A 134 7.48 -1.77 10.40
C LYS A 134 8.21 -2.22 9.15
N ASP A 135 7.77 -3.33 8.57
CA ASP A 135 8.17 -3.68 7.22
C ASP A 135 7.29 -2.96 6.17
N ALA A 136 7.62 -3.13 4.89
CA ALA A 136 6.89 -2.46 3.82
C ALA A 136 5.49 -3.05 3.59
N ASP A 137 5.22 -4.26 4.07
CA ASP A 137 4.03 -5.05 3.83
C ASP A 137 2.98 -4.76 4.90
N GLU A 138 3.39 -4.70 6.17
CA GLU A 138 2.59 -4.22 7.30
C GLU A 138 2.10 -2.79 7.07
N GLN A 139 3.00 -1.89 6.64
CA GLN A 139 2.62 -0.52 6.31
C GLN A 139 1.53 -0.48 5.22
N ARG A 140 1.60 -1.37 4.22
CA ARG A 140 0.56 -1.43 3.17
C ARG A 140 -0.78 -1.87 3.75
N GLN A 141 -0.79 -2.79 4.70
CA GLN A 141 -2.02 -3.19 5.39
C GLN A 141 -2.56 -2.06 6.28
N ALA A 142 -1.69 -1.35 7.02
CA ALA A 142 -2.07 -0.19 7.81
C ALA A 142 -2.70 0.92 6.96
N ASP A 143 -2.07 1.27 5.83
CA ASP A 143 -2.59 2.25 4.87
C ASP A 143 -3.97 1.87 4.33
N ARG A 144 -4.17 0.57 4.09
CA ARG A 144 -5.41 -0.01 3.59
C ARG A 144 -6.53 0.08 4.63
N LEU A 145 -6.24 -0.22 5.90
CA LEU A 145 -7.16 -0.04 7.03
C LEU A 145 -7.55 1.44 7.21
N LEU A 146 -6.56 2.34 7.19
CA LEU A 146 -6.79 3.77 7.31
C LEU A 146 -7.66 4.30 6.17
N ARG A 147 -7.41 3.86 4.93
CA ARG A 147 -8.23 4.22 3.76
C ARG A 147 -9.67 3.75 3.91
N ALA A 148 -9.89 2.51 4.34
CA ALA A 148 -11.24 2.00 4.54
C ALA A 148 -12.01 2.81 5.59
N LYS A 149 -11.36 3.21 6.69
CA LYS A 149 -11.97 4.13 7.67
C LYS A 149 -12.20 5.53 7.11
N ALA A 150 -11.22 6.09 6.43
CA ALA A 150 -11.29 7.44 5.88
C ALA A 150 -12.36 7.57 4.78
N ALA A 151 -12.60 6.52 3.99
CA ALA A 151 -13.63 6.48 2.96
C ALA A 151 -15.07 6.63 3.50
N ARG A 152 -15.26 6.44 4.81
CA ARG A 152 -16.55 6.70 5.50
C ARG A 152 -16.79 8.17 5.78
N ILE A 153 -15.74 8.98 5.83
CA ILE A 153 -15.87 10.42 5.99
C ILE A 153 -16.50 10.94 4.71
N ARG A 154 -17.58 11.72 4.82
CA ARG A 154 -18.19 12.28 3.61
C ARG A 154 -17.24 13.34 3.05
N PRO A 155 -17.12 13.47 1.72
CA PRO A 155 -16.24 14.47 1.13
C PRO A 155 -16.46 15.89 1.68
N GLU A 156 -17.71 16.28 1.92
CA GLU A 156 -18.08 17.55 2.54
C GLU A 156 -17.59 17.70 3.99
N ASP A 157 -17.65 16.63 4.79
CA ASP A 157 -17.17 16.63 6.18
C ASP A 157 -15.64 16.70 6.21
N PHE A 158 -14.98 16.06 5.25
CA PHE A 158 -13.53 16.17 5.08
C PHE A 158 -13.12 17.61 4.80
N LEU A 159 -13.82 18.30 3.89
CA LEU A 159 -13.52 19.70 3.59
C LEU A 159 -13.75 20.63 4.77
N ALA A 160 -14.85 20.43 5.49
CA ALA A 160 -15.11 21.18 6.71
C ALA A 160 -13.96 20.95 7.72
N GLY A 161 -13.59 19.68 7.92
CA GLY A 161 -12.51 19.27 8.82
C GLY A 161 -11.15 19.87 8.44
N VAL A 162 -10.79 19.88 7.15
CA VAL A 162 -9.55 20.50 6.65
C VAL A 162 -9.48 21.99 6.97
N ARG A 163 -10.59 22.73 6.87
CA ARG A 163 -10.62 24.18 7.13
C ARG A 163 -10.48 24.53 8.61
N SER A 164 -10.95 23.66 9.50
CA SER A 164 -10.88 23.83 10.96
C SER A 164 -9.87 22.90 11.63
N ALA A 165 -8.95 22.32 10.85
CA ALA A 165 -8.09 21.25 11.32
C ALA A 165 -7.15 21.76 12.42
N LYS A 166 -7.00 20.94 13.46
CA LYS A 166 -5.87 21.02 14.38
C LYS A 166 -4.63 20.57 13.62
N ILE A 167 -3.63 21.45 13.51
CA ILE A 167 -2.39 21.16 12.79
C ILE A 167 -1.30 20.83 13.78
N PHE A 168 -0.84 19.58 13.77
CA PHE A 168 0.25 19.10 14.59
C PHE A 168 1.57 19.28 13.85
N PRO A 169 2.52 20.08 14.38
CA PRO A 169 3.88 20.08 13.85
C PRO A 169 4.52 18.73 14.17
N PHE A 170 5.22 18.14 13.21
CA PHE A 170 5.93 16.89 13.40
C PHE A 170 7.35 17.01 12.89
N ARG A 171 8.29 16.66 13.77
CA ARG A 171 9.72 16.62 13.48
C ARG A 171 10.40 15.62 14.39
N VAL A 172 11.11 14.67 13.81
CA VAL A 172 11.73 13.55 14.53
C VAL A 172 12.91 14.09 15.36
N PRO A 173 13.07 13.66 16.63
CA PRO A 173 14.24 14.01 17.42
C PRO A 173 15.51 13.43 16.80
N GLY A 174 16.64 14.14 16.92
CA GLY A 174 17.92 13.67 16.40
C GLY A 174 19.10 14.45 16.97
N PHE A 175 20.30 13.88 16.89
CA PHE A 175 21.52 14.49 17.45
C PHE A 175 21.83 15.90 16.92
N THR A 176 21.40 16.22 15.70
CA THR A 176 21.57 17.52 15.06
C THR A 176 20.26 18.32 14.96
N VAL A 177 19.18 17.81 15.55
CA VAL A 177 17.85 18.44 15.53
C VAL A 177 17.59 19.08 16.88
N PHE A 178 17.89 20.37 16.98
CA PHE A 178 17.74 21.13 18.23
C PHE A 178 16.28 21.52 18.57
N ASP A 179 15.42 21.59 17.55
CA ASP A 179 14.01 21.89 17.68
C ASP A 179 13.21 20.71 17.13
N ASP A 180 12.80 19.78 17.99
CA ASP A 180 11.98 18.61 17.64
C ASP A 180 10.50 18.85 17.98
N ALA A 181 9.62 18.07 17.36
CA ALA A 181 8.18 18.09 17.64
C ALA A 181 7.61 16.67 17.62
N PRO A 182 8.02 15.80 18.55
CA PRO A 182 7.47 14.46 18.65
C PRO A 182 6.00 14.54 19.08
N ILE A 183 5.19 13.66 18.51
CA ILE A 183 3.79 13.47 18.89
C ILE A 183 3.71 12.22 19.76
N SER A 184 3.04 12.31 20.90
CA SER A 184 2.64 11.13 21.67
C SER A 184 1.16 10.92 21.45
N ALA A 185 0.78 9.77 20.90
CA ALA A 185 -0.61 9.44 20.66
C ALA A 185 -0.88 8.01 21.13
N GLN A 186 -2.05 7.79 21.73
CA GLN A 186 -2.47 6.47 22.19
C GLN A 186 -3.95 6.30 21.95
N ARG A 187 -4.34 5.11 21.49
CA ARG A 187 -5.73 4.72 21.44
C ARG A 187 -6.33 4.62 22.84
N ARG A 188 -7.59 4.99 22.96
CA ARG A 188 -8.41 4.92 24.17
C ARG A 188 -9.71 4.17 23.85
N PRO A 189 -10.37 3.60 24.88
CA PRO A 189 -11.67 2.96 24.70
C PRO A 189 -12.66 3.85 23.95
N GLY A 190 -13.49 3.23 23.09
CA GLY A 190 -14.51 3.94 22.33
C GLY A 190 -14.02 4.71 21.10
N GLY A 191 -12.85 4.36 20.55
CA GLY A 191 -12.35 4.96 19.30
C GLY A 191 -11.83 6.38 19.46
N ARG A 192 -11.32 6.70 20.66
CA ARG A 192 -10.74 8.00 21.00
C ARG A 192 -9.23 7.91 20.92
N ILE A 193 -8.58 8.98 20.43
CA ILE A 193 -7.13 9.08 20.35
C ILE A 193 -6.70 10.17 21.32
N ARG A 194 -5.96 9.80 22.37
CA ARG A 194 -5.34 10.78 23.27
C ARG A 194 -4.04 11.24 22.66
N VAL A 195 -3.90 12.53 22.40
CA VAL A 195 -2.74 13.14 21.75
C VAL A 195 -2.11 14.17 22.67
N HIS A 196 -0.79 14.13 22.81
CA HIS A 196 0.00 15.04 23.62
C HIS A 196 1.26 15.46 22.86
N MET A 197 1.66 16.72 23.03
CA MET A 197 2.93 17.24 22.54
C MET A 197 3.73 17.87 23.69
N PRO A 198 5.06 17.82 23.68
CA PRO A 198 5.85 18.44 24.74
C PRO A 198 5.66 19.96 24.82
N ASN A 199 5.61 20.53 26.04
CA ASN A 199 5.51 21.98 26.28
C ASN A 199 6.57 22.82 25.53
N ARG A 200 7.76 22.28 25.26
CA ARG A 200 8.80 22.99 24.47
C ARG A 200 8.32 23.35 23.06
N VAL A 201 7.50 22.51 22.44
CA VAL A 201 6.96 22.72 21.09
C VAL A 201 6.11 24.00 21.03
N LEU A 202 5.34 24.29 22.09
CA LEU A 202 4.52 25.50 22.18
C LEU A 202 5.37 26.79 22.15
N GLY A 203 6.55 26.77 22.76
CA GLY A 203 7.46 27.92 22.84
C GLY A 203 8.34 28.12 21.60
N THR A 204 8.56 27.08 20.79
CA THR A 204 9.45 27.12 19.64
C THR A 204 8.88 27.95 18.49
N ALA A 205 9.63 28.98 18.05
CA ALA A 205 9.17 29.92 17.01
C ALA A 205 8.86 29.24 15.66
N MET A 206 9.60 28.18 15.31
CA MET A 206 9.43 27.41 14.07
C MET A 206 8.03 26.78 13.94
N PHE A 207 7.41 26.38 15.07
CA PHE A 207 6.12 25.67 15.11
C PHE A 207 4.93 26.58 15.41
N ARG A 208 5.17 27.89 15.56
CA ARG A 208 4.18 28.84 16.09
C ARG A 208 2.92 28.96 15.25
N ALA A 209 3.00 28.75 13.94
CA ALA A 209 1.83 28.81 13.08
C ALA A 209 0.87 27.64 13.36
N GLU A 210 1.43 26.47 13.60
CA GLU A 210 0.72 25.22 13.85
C GLU A 210 0.21 25.17 15.29
N THR A 211 1.03 25.52 16.27
CA THR A 211 0.63 25.48 17.69
C THR A 211 -0.51 26.43 18.02
N LYS A 212 -0.69 27.52 17.26
CA LYS A 212 -1.87 28.41 17.35
C LYS A 212 -3.19 27.73 16.97
N THR A 213 -3.15 26.65 16.20
CA THR A 213 -4.34 25.87 15.84
C THR A 213 -4.71 24.83 16.90
N LEU A 214 -3.83 24.60 17.88
CA LEU A 214 -3.97 23.56 18.89
C LEU A 214 -4.48 24.14 20.22
N PRO A 215 -5.41 23.45 20.91
CA PRO A 215 -5.76 23.79 22.30
C PRO A 215 -4.54 23.72 23.21
N ALA A 216 -4.46 24.60 24.21
CA ALA A 216 -3.35 24.62 25.18
C ALA A 216 -3.17 23.28 25.91
N ASP A 217 -4.27 22.57 26.18
CA ASP A 217 -4.28 21.26 26.82
C ASP A 217 -3.46 20.21 26.07
N THR A 218 -3.27 20.38 24.76
CA THR A 218 -2.42 19.51 23.92
C THR A 218 -0.99 19.41 24.48
N PHE A 219 -0.51 20.47 25.14
CA PHE A 219 0.85 20.56 25.66
C PHE A 219 0.99 20.23 27.15
N ILE A 220 -0.14 20.18 27.89
CA ILE A 220 -0.15 19.98 29.34
C ILE A 220 -0.54 18.54 29.68
N GLY A 221 -1.75 18.14 29.31
CA GLY A 221 -2.33 16.82 29.64
C GLY A 221 -2.67 15.97 28.42
N GLY A 222 -2.57 16.57 27.23
CA GLY A 222 -3.08 16.04 25.98
C GLY A 222 -4.57 16.32 25.78
N ILE A 223 -5.02 16.15 24.55
CA ILE A 223 -6.42 16.24 24.15
C ILE A 223 -6.93 14.90 23.66
N GLU A 224 -8.24 14.70 23.68
CA GLU A 224 -8.85 13.53 23.06
C GLU A 224 -9.57 13.89 21.77
N LEU A 225 -9.23 13.18 20.70
CA LEU A 225 -9.81 13.33 19.38
C LEU A 225 -10.63 12.08 19.03
N PRO A 226 -11.76 12.22 18.32
CA PRO A 226 -12.35 11.11 17.57
C PRO A 226 -11.33 10.58 16.55
N GLU A 227 -11.21 9.26 16.41
CA GLU A 227 -10.37 8.60 15.40
C GLU A 227 -10.55 9.12 13.96
N ASN A 228 -11.77 9.56 13.62
CA ASN A 228 -12.16 10.03 12.30
C ASN A 228 -12.11 11.55 12.15
N GLU A 229 -11.74 12.30 13.20
CA GLU A 229 -11.55 13.74 13.09
C GLU A 229 -10.39 14.03 12.12
N ILE A 230 -10.62 14.93 11.16
CA ILE A 230 -9.56 15.33 10.23
C ILE A 230 -8.61 16.30 10.94
N VAL A 231 -7.35 15.89 11.03
CA VAL A 231 -6.24 16.68 11.55
C VAL A 231 -5.25 16.98 10.43
N GLY A 232 -4.51 18.08 10.57
CA GLY A 232 -3.34 18.36 9.76
C GLY A 232 -2.08 17.91 10.46
N VAL A 233 -1.11 17.40 9.72
CA VAL A 233 0.25 17.14 10.23
C VAL A 233 1.24 17.86 9.33
N ARG A 234 2.06 18.75 9.90
CA ARG A 234 3.14 19.42 9.17
C ARG A 234 4.45 18.68 9.39
N LEU A 235 4.98 18.08 8.33
CA LEU A 235 6.19 17.26 8.32
C LEU A 235 7.42 18.15 8.03
N TYR A 236 8.09 18.63 9.07
CA TYR A 236 9.22 19.56 8.92
C TYR A 236 10.44 18.89 8.27
N ASP A 237 10.68 17.61 8.55
CA ASP A 237 11.79 16.85 7.95
C ASP A 237 11.58 16.60 6.44
N LEU A 238 10.38 16.89 5.92
CA LEU A 238 10.04 16.84 4.50
C LEU A 238 9.77 18.23 3.91
N GLY A 239 10.46 19.26 4.40
CA GLY A 239 10.31 20.62 3.88
C GLY A 239 8.99 21.29 4.27
N GLY A 240 8.35 20.83 5.35
CA GLY A 240 7.12 21.42 5.88
C GLY A 240 5.87 21.07 5.10
N VAL A 241 5.85 19.92 4.41
CA VAL A 241 4.66 19.36 3.75
C VAL A 241 3.54 19.21 4.78
N LEU A 242 2.32 19.62 4.40
CA LEU A 242 1.14 19.52 5.26
C LEU A 242 0.21 18.43 4.73
N VAL A 243 -0.12 17.45 5.56
CA VAL A 243 -0.98 16.33 5.16
C VAL A 243 -2.20 16.27 6.06
N TYR A 244 -3.38 16.06 5.46
CA TYR A 244 -4.64 15.94 6.19
C TYR A 244 -5.13 14.49 6.22
N ARG A 245 -5.40 13.98 7.40
CA ARG A 245 -5.81 12.58 7.63
C ARG A 245 -6.73 12.47 8.86
N PRO A 246 -7.45 11.35 9.02
CA PRO A 246 -8.08 11.01 10.29
C PRO A 246 -7.05 11.00 11.42
N ALA A 247 -7.45 11.43 12.63
CA ALA A 247 -6.61 11.51 13.81
C ALA A 247 -5.94 10.19 14.20
N LEU A 248 -6.46 9.05 13.74
CA LEU A 248 -5.83 7.74 13.87
C LEU A 248 -4.36 7.73 13.39
N ILE A 249 -4.02 8.51 12.37
CA ILE A 249 -2.63 8.60 11.86
C ILE A 249 -1.62 9.04 12.93
N LEU A 250 -2.08 9.77 13.95
CA LEU A 250 -1.20 10.29 14.99
C LEU A 250 -0.59 9.17 15.83
N VAL A 251 -1.28 8.02 15.93
CA VAL A 251 -0.77 6.81 16.60
C VAL A 251 0.46 6.27 15.87
N GLU A 252 0.36 6.12 14.56
CA GLU A 252 1.47 5.68 13.71
C GLU A 252 2.67 6.63 13.82
N LEU A 253 2.42 7.94 13.82
CA LEU A 253 3.47 8.96 13.97
C LEU A 253 4.10 8.96 15.36
N SER A 254 3.36 8.57 16.40
CA SER A 254 3.94 8.46 17.75
C SER A 254 4.86 7.25 17.92
N ASN A 255 4.66 6.23 17.09
CA ASN A 255 5.55 5.06 17.04
C ASN A 255 6.74 5.29 16.08
N GLU A 256 6.76 6.42 15.36
CA GLU A 256 7.76 6.66 14.33
C GLU A 256 9.07 7.18 14.90
N THR A 257 10.15 6.43 14.63
CA THR A 257 11.52 6.82 14.97
C THR A 257 12.37 7.19 13.73
N THR A 258 11.80 7.08 12.53
CA THR A 258 12.53 7.30 11.25
C THR A 258 11.80 8.24 10.29
N THR A 259 12.47 8.63 9.21
CA THR A 259 11.86 9.47 8.15
C THR A 259 11.15 8.65 7.06
N THR A 260 11.18 7.32 7.15
CA THR A 260 10.64 6.41 6.12
C THR A 260 9.11 6.51 6.04
N VAL A 261 8.42 6.46 7.18
CA VAL A 261 6.96 6.62 7.23
C VAL A 261 6.55 8.01 6.80
N LEU A 262 7.31 9.04 7.16
CA LEU A 262 7.03 10.40 6.71
C LEU A 262 7.04 10.50 5.19
N THR A 263 8.05 9.88 4.57
CA THR A 263 8.20 9.90 3.11
C THR A 263 7.01 9.23 2.43
N LYS A 264 6.57 8.06 2.93
CA LYS A 264 5.37 7.37 2.44
C LYS A 264 4.09 8.18 2.65
N LEU A 265 3.94 8.81 3.81
CA LEU A 265 2.80 9.65 4.15
C LEU A 265 2.70 10.87 3.22
N ALA A 266 3.85 11.43 2.84
CA ALA A 266 3.97 12.51 1.86
C ALA A 266 3.87 12.03 0.40
N GLU A 267 4.08 10.75 0.09
CA GLU A 267 4.03 10.15 -1.25
C GLU A 267 2.70 9.41 -1.55
N ALA A 268 1.76 9.42 -0.60
CA ALA A 268 0.53 8.60 -0.55
C ALA A 268 -0.43 8.69 -1.76
N VAL A 269 -0.11 9.45 -2.81
CA VAL A 269 -0.82 9.44 -4.10
C VAL A 269 -0.60 8.11 -4.84
N GLY A 270 0.57 7.47 -4.68
CA GLY A 270 0.90 6.22 -5.37
C GLY A 270 0.11 5.00 -4.90
N ILE A 271 -0.39 5.01 -3.65
CA ILE A 271 -1.01 3.83 -3.02
C ILE A 271 -2.54 3.80 -3.24
N GLY A 272 -3.15 4.91 -3.69
CA GLY A 272 -4.60 5.07 -3.86
C GLY A 272 -5.16 4.67 -5.24
N LEU A 273 -4.32 4.08 -6.11
CA LEU A 273 -4.60 3.95 -7.54
C LEU A 273 -5.52 2.77 -7.93
N THR A 274 -5.71 1.75 -7.10
CA THR A 274 -6.25 0.48 -7.61
C THR A 274 -7.76 0.27 -7.49
N LEU A 275 -8.54 1.10 -6.79
CA LEU A 275 -9.94 0.75 -6.50
C LEU A 275 -10.93 1.93 -6.53
N GLY A 276 -11.14 2.51 -7.72
CA GLY A 276 -12.33 3.32 -8.00
C GLY A 276 -13.52 2.50 -8.55
N ALA A 277 -13.32 1.24 -8.96
CA ALA A 277 -14.33 0.51 -9.73
C ALA A 277 -15.61 0.21 -8.92
N GLY A 278 -15.48 -0.10 -7.63
CA GLY A 278 -16.64 -0.34 -6.75
C GLY A 278 -17.38 0.92 -6.32
N SER A 279 -16.73 2.10 -6.35
CA SER A 279 -17.30 3.34 -5.81
C SER A 279 -18.02 4.20 -6.87
N LEU A 280 -17.68 4.06 -8.15
CA LEU A 280 -18.38 4.76 -9.25
C LEU A 280 -19.78 4.17 -9.51
N VAL A 281 -19.99 2.88 -9.22
CA VAL A 281 -21.31 2.23 -9.31
C VAL A 281 -22.30 2.89 -8.34
N GLY A 282 -21.84 3.29 -7.15
CA GLY A 282 -22.65 4.04 -6.17
C GLY A 282 -22.96 5.49 -6.56
N LEU A 283 -22.32 6.02 -7.62
CA LEU A 283 -22.57 7.35 -8.16
C LEU A 283 -23.45 7.33 -9.42
N GLY A 284 -24.01 6.17 -9.79
CA GLY A 284 -24.92 6.03 -10.94
C GLY A 284 -24.23 6.13 -12.31
N VAL A 285 -22.90 5.94 -12.38
CA VAL A 285 -22.15 5.96 -13.64
C VAL A 285 -22.23 4.58 -14.30
N GLU A 286 -22.71 4.51 -15.55
CA GLU A 286 -22.78 3.25 -16.32
C GLU A 286 -21.42 2.56 -16.43
N ALA A 287 -21.39 1.23 -16.49
CA ALA A 287 -20.15 0.44 -16.44
C ALA A 287 -19.11 0.82 -17.52
N THR A 288 -19.56 1.19 -18.72
CA THR A 288 -18.70 1.65 -19.83
C THR A 288 -18.11 3.04 -19.58
N MET A 289 -18.87 3.94 -18.94
CA MET A 289 -18.41 5.26 -18.52
C MET A 289 -17.51 5.19 -17.28
N ALA A 290 -17.78 4.26 -16.37
CA ALA A 290 -16.96 3.99 -15.20
C ALA A 290 -15.55 3.53 -15.62
N ALA A 291 -15.45 2.62 -16.59
CA ALA A 291 -14.16 2.19 -17.15
C ALA A 291 -13.34 3.36 -17.73
N ARG A 292 -14.00 4.31 -18.41
CA ARG A 292 -13.34 5.52 -18.91
C ARG A 292 -12.86 6.40 -17.76
N VAL A 293 -13.73 6.72 -16.80
CA VAL A 293 -13.39 7.54 -15.62
C VAL A 293 -12.23 6.94 -14.83
N LEU A 294 -12.15 5.62 -14.71
CA LEU A 294 -11.03 4.93 -14.06
C LEU A 294 -9.71 5.17 -14.80
N LEU A 295 -9.69 5.01 -16.12
CA LEU A 295 -8.48 5.25 -16.91
C LEU A 295 -8.01 6.72 -16.85
N TRP A 296 -8.94 7.67 -16.73
CA TRP A 296 -8.59 9.08 -16.50
C TRP A 296 -8.07 9.32 -15.08
N ALA A 297 -8.67 8.67 -14.08
CA ALA A 297 -8.26 8.78 -12.69
C ALA A 297 -6.85 8.25 -12.45
N ASP A 298 -6.49 7.12 -13.06
CA ASP A 298 -5.15 6.54 -12.94
C ASP A 298 -4.08 7.47 -13.52
N ARG A 299 -4.36 8.05 -14.70
CA ARG A 299 -3.47 9.03 -15.33
C ARG A 299 -3.36 10.31 -14.52
N ALA A 300 -4.46 10.79 -13.96
CA ALA A 300 -4.46 12.00 -13.15
C ALA A 300 -3.71 11.83 -11.83
N ALA A 301 -3.83 10.67 -11.19
CA ALA A 301 -3.08 10.35 -9.99
C ALA A 301 -1.58 10.17 -10.27
N PHE A 302 -1.19 9.64 -11.45
CA PHE A 302 0.21 9.68 -11.87
C PHE A 302 0.74 11.12 -12.00
N VAL A 303 -0.01 12.01 -12.69
CA VAL A 303 0.37 13.43 -12.85
C VAL A 303 0.39 14.16 -11.51
N LEU A 304 -0.51 13.83 -10.59
CA LEU A 304 -0.48 14.36 -9.23
C LEU A 304 0.79 13.88 -8.50
N GLY A 305 1.21 12.63 -8.70
CA GLY A 305 2.49 12.11 -8.21
C GLY A 305 3.69 12.91 -8.71
N THR A 306 3.78 13.15 -10.03
CA THR A 306 4.86 13.97 -10.60
C THR A 306 4.83 15.41 -10.09
N LEU A 307 3.65 16.03 -10.03
CA LEU A 307 3.46 17.37 -9.47
C LEU A 307 3.95 17.46 -8.02
N THR A 308 3.58 16.49 -7.18
CA THR A 308 3.99 16.46 -5.77
C THR A 308 5.50 16.30 -5.61
N SER A 309 6.15 15.51 -6.47
CA SER A 309 7.60 15.36 -6.46
C SER A 309 8.32 16.67 -6.80
N VAL A 310 7.90 17.36 -7.87
CA VAL A 310 8.45 18.67 -8.26
C VAL A 310 8.21 19.70 -7.15
N ILE A 311 7.00 19.73 -6.58
CA ILE A 311 6.68 20.65 -5.48
C ILE A 311 7.54 20.37 -4.25
N LYS A 312 7.77 19.11 -3.88
CA LYS A 312 8.60 18.75 -2.72
C LYS A 312 10.02 19.28 -2.88
N GLU A 313 10.59 19.15 -4.07
CA GLU A 313 11.95 19.64 -4.38
C GLU A 313 12.04 21.18 -4.31
N HIS A 314 11.00 21.89 -4.75
CA HIS A 314 11.01 23.34 -4.88
C HIS A 314 10.14 24.11 -3.88
N ARG A 315 9.60 23.44 -2.85
CA ARG A 315 8.65 24.04 -1.91
C ARG A 315 9.19 25.29 -1.24
N GLY A 316 10.45 25.23 -0.78
CA GLY A 316 11.15 26.35 -0.16
C GLY A 316 11.34 27.52 -1.12
N GLU A 317 11.68 27.24 -2.39
CA GLU A 317 11.85 28.25 -3.44
C GLU A 317 10.52 28.91 -3.80
N ILE A 318 9.43 28.13 -3.90
CA ILE A 318 8.08 28.63 -4.15
C ILE A 318 7.64 29.60 -3.04
N LEU A 319 7.87 29.24 -1.78
CA LEU A 319 7.55 30.09 -0.63
C LEU A 319 8.43 31.35 -0.59
N ALA A 320 9.72 31.22 -0.85
CA ALA A 320 10.68 32.33 -0.81
C ALA A 320 10.43 33.35 -1.92
N ARG A 321 10.07 32.89 -3.13
CA ARG A 321 9.80 33.78 -4.27
C ARG A 321 8.39 34.36 -4.24
N PHE A 322 7.38 33.50 -4.11
CA PHE A 322 5.99 33.90 -4.36
C PHE A 322 5.18 34.23 -3.10
N GLY A 323 5.80 34.17 -1.91
CA GLY A 323 5.21 34.61 -0.64
C GLY A 323 3.83 33.98 -0.37
N GLU A 324 2.83 34.82 -0.11
CA GLU A 324 1.44 34.38 0.15
C GLU A 324 0.84 33.60 -1.01
N THR A 325 1.09 34.00 -2.25
CA THR A 325 0.54 33.31 -3.43
C THR A 325 1.11 31.90 -3.58
N GLY A 326 2.41 31.75 -3.33
CA GLY A 326 3.06 30.44 -3.27
C GLY A 326 2.48 29.58 -2.16
N ARG A 327 2.24 30.15 -0.99
CA ARG A 327 1.63 29.46 0.15
C ARG A 327 0.21 28.97 -0.14
N GLU A 328 -0.63 29.83 -0.74
CA GLU A 328 -1.99 29.49 -1.13
C GLU A 328 -2.01 28.33 -2.14
N PHE A 329 -1.16 28.39 -3.17
CA PHE A 329 -1.03 27.31 -4.15
C PHE A 329 -0.63 25.98 -3.50
N LEU A 330 0.43 25.99 -2.69
CA LEU A 330 0.90 24.78 -1.98
C LEU A 330 -0.18 24.20 -1.06
N GLN A 331 -0.96 25.06 -0.41
CA GLN A 331 -2.07 24.63 0.44
C GLN A 331 -3.16 23.89 -0.35
N TYR A 332 -3.54 24.37 -1.53
CA TYR A 332 -4.52 23.65 -2.37
C TYR A 332 -3.98 22.35 -2.94
N VAL A 333 -2.68 22.29 -3.28
CA VAL A 333 -2.03 21.03 -3.68
C VAL A 333 -2.10 20.03 -2.53
N ASP A 334 -1.74 20.43 -1.31
CA ASP A 334 -1.80 19.58 -0.12
C ASP A 334 -3.24 19.08 0.15
N TYR A 335 -4.26 19.91 -0.11
CA TYR A 335 -5.67 19.53 -0.01
C TYR A 335 -6.08 18.48 -1.03
N VAL A 336 -5.76 18.70 -2.32
CA VAL A 336 -6.08 17.77 -3.41
C VAL A 336 -5.34 16.45 -3.22
N GLN A 337 -4.08 16.50 -2.82
CA GLN A 337 -3.27 15.34 -2.50
C GLN A 337 -3.89 14.52 -1.36
N SER A 338 -4.26 15.20 -0.26
CA SER A 338 -4.83 14.54 0.90
C SER A 338 -6.19 13.91 0.62
N ALA A 339 -7.04 14.62 -0.12
CA ALA A 339 -8.33 14.09 -0.56
C ALA A 339 -8.15 12.89 -1.52
N THR A 340 -7.16 12.94 -2.41
CA THR A 340 -6.90 11.87 -3.39
C THR A 340 -6.42 10.59 -2.70
N ALA A 341 -5.57 10.70 -1.68
CA ALA A 341 -5.10 9.54 -0.92
C ALA A 341 -6.24 8.80 -0.19
N ILE A 342 -7.30 9.51 0.21
CA ILE A 342 -8.46 8.95 0.91
C ILE A 342 -9.50 8.41 -0.06
N TYR A 343 -9.89 9.21 -1.05
CA TYR A 343 -11.06 8.95 -1.89
C TYR A 343 -10.74 8.43 -3.29
N GLY A 344 -9.47 8.47 -3.69
CA GLY A 344 -9.07 8.33 -5.10
C GLY A 344 -9.40 9.58 -5.92
N PHE A 345 -8.65 9.82 -6.99
CA PHE A 345 -8.74 11.06 -7.75
C PHE A 345 -10.11 11.26 -8.42
N ALA A 346 -10.72 10.18 -8.92
CA ALA A 346 -12.05 10.22 -9.55
C ALA A 346 -13.10 10.87 -8.64
N ARG A 347 -13.14 10.44 -7.37
CA ARG A 347 -14.10 10.97 -6.40
C ARG A 347 -13.76 12.39 -5.99
N VAL A 348 -12.48 12.75 -5.88
CA VAL A 348 -12.08 14.14 -5.66
C VAL A 348 -12.58 15.03 -6.79
N ALA A 349 -12.36 14.65 -8.06
CA ALA A 349 -12.82 15.43 -9.20
C ALA A 349 -14.35 15.57 -9.24
N LEU A 350 -15.11 14.49 -8.92
CA LEU A 350 -16.58 14.46 -9.03
C LEU A 350 -17.35 15.03 -7.82
N SER A 351 -16.82 14.85 -6.62
CA SER A 351 -17.48 15.21 -5.34
C SER A 351 -16.82 16.37 -4.62
N LEU A 352 -15.55 16.66 -4.93
CA LEU A 352 -14.75 17.74 -4.36
C LEU A 352 -14.29 18.73 -5.43
N GLY A 353 -15.12 18.97 -6.45
CA GLY A 353 -14.79 19.90 -7.55
C GLY A 353 -14.39 21.30 -7.08
N GLN A 354 -14.86 21.72 -5.89
CA GLN A 354 -14.41 22.97 -5.26
C GLN A 354 -12.92 22.99 -4.90
N LEU A 355 -12.30 21.85 -4.53
CA LEU A 355 -10.85 21.78 -4.31
C LEU A 355 -10.07 21.95 -5.60
N VAL A 356 -10.52 21.29 -6.67
CA VAL A 356 -9.91 21.39 -8.00
C VAL A 356 -10.04 22.83 -8.53
N ASN A 357 -11.21 23.46 -8.35
CA ASN A 357 -11.42 24.85 -8.72
C ASN A 357 -10.57 25.81 -7.88
N GLY A 358 -10.45 25.56 -6.57
CA GLY A 358 -9.56 26.33 -5.70
C GLY A 358 -8.09 26.20 -6.12
N LEU A 359 -7.64 24.98 -6.46
CA LEU A 359 -6.31 24.75 -7.03
C LEU A 359 -6.12 25.51 -8.33
N ARG A 360 -7.11 25.51 -9.24
CA ARG A 360 -7.07 26.28 -10.50
C ARG A 360 -6.90 27.78 -10.21
N THR A 361 -7.68 28.34 -9.29
CA THR A 361 -7.59 29.76 -8.93
C THR A 361 -6.22 30.09 -8.33
N ALA A 362 -5.75 29.31 -7.35
CA ALA A 362 -4.46 29.53 -6.72
C ALA A 362 -3.29 29.40 -7.72
N TYR A 363 -3.36 28.43 -8.63
CA TYR A 363 -2.39 28.28 -9.70
C TYR A 363 -2.38 29.47 -10.67
N ASN A 364 -3.55 29.98 -11.06
CA ASN A 364 -3.65 31.18 -11.90
C ASN A 364 -3.06 32.42 -11.22
N ASN A 365 -3.27 32.57 -9.91
CA ASN A 365 -2.67 33.65 -9.12
C ASN A 365 -1.14 33.50 -9.10
N LEU A 366 -0.64 32.29 -8.85
CA LEU A 366 0.80 31.99 -8.84
C LEU A 366 1.45 32.27 -10.20
N ARG A 367 0.84 31.82 -11.29
CA ARG A 367 1.32 32.06 -12.66
C ARG A 367 1.35 33.56 -12.99
N THR A 368 0.35 34.30 -12.51
CA THR A 368 0.30 35.76 -12.66
C THR A 368 1.45 36.43 -11.91
N ALA A 369 1.74 35.99 -10.68
CA ALA A 369 2.87 36.48 -9.90
C ALA A 369 4.21 36.15 -10.58
N ALA A 370 4.40 34.91 -11.04
CA ALA A 370 5.59 34.47 -11.76
C ALA A 370 5.85 35.27 -13.03
N SER A 371 4.79 35.60 -13.78
CA SER A 371 4.89 36.42 -15.00
C SER A 371 5.36 37.85 -14.70
N ARG A 372 4.98 38.43 -13.55
CA ARG A 372 5.44 39.77 -13.12
C ARG A 372 6.90 39.79 -12.70
N GLU A 373 7.40 38.70 -12.16
CA GLU A 373 8.80 38.55 -11.73
C GLU A 373 9.76 38.19 -12.88
N GLY A 374 9.24 38.01 -14.10
CA GLY A 374 10.06 37.57 -15.25
C GLY A 374 10.63 36.16 -15.07
N ALA A 375 10.02 35.35 -14.21
CA ALA A 375 10.48 34.00 -13.89
C ALA A 375 10.13 33.04 -15.04
N THR A 376 11.06 32.88 -15.99
CA THR A 376 11.01 31.89 -17.09
C THR A 376 11.87 30.64 -16.82
N SER A 377 12.27 30.42 -15.55
CA SER A 377 13.13 29.29 -15.17
C SER A 377 12.40 27.94 -15.25
N GLY A 378 13.16 26.84 -15.43
CA GLY A 378 12.64 25.47 -15.62
C GLY A 378 11.62 25.02 -14.58
N LEU A 379 11.75 25.49 -13.33
CA LEU A 379 10.77 25.27 -12.26
C LEU A 379 9.36 25.72 -12.64
N ALA A 380 9.23 26.93 -13.19
CA ALA A 380 7.92 27.46 -13.59
C ALA A 380 7.32 26.65 -14.75
N GLY A 381 8.16 26.11 -15.63
CA GLY A 381 7.76 25.25 -16.75
C GLY A 381 7.22 23.90 -16.28
N ASP A 382 7.99 23.16 -15.47
CA ASP A 382 7.59 21.83 -14.99
C ASP A 382 6.38 21.88 -14.06
N LEU A 383 6.32 22.88 -13.18
CA LEU A 383 5.17 23.10 -12.32
C LEU A 383 3.91 23.42 -13.13
N THR A 384 4.05 24.24 -14.18
CA THR A 384 2.96 24.61 -15.07
C THR A 384 2.44 23.42 -15.86
N ALA A 385 3.32 22.68 -16.52
CA ALA A 385 2.94 21.53 -17.33
C ALA A 385 2.19 20.46 -16.51
N ASN A 386 2.71 20.10 -15.33
CA ASN A 386 2.07 19.10 -14.47
C ASN A 386 0.74 19.60 -13.88
N THR A 387 0.65 20.88 -13.48
CA THR A 387 -0.59 21.44 -12.92
C THR A 387 -1.68 21.58 -13.97
N GLU A 388 -1.35 22.08 -15.17
CA GLU A 388 -2.30 22.20 -16.28
C GLU A 388 -2.79 20.82 -16.73
N GLU A 389 -1.90 19.82 -16.81
CA GLU A 389 -2.32 18.45 -17.13
C GLU A 389 -3.28 17.91 -16.07
N LEU A 390 -2.97 18.07 -14.78
CA LEU A 390 -3.84 17.62 -13.69
C LEU A 390 -5.23 18.27 -13.76
N LEU A 391 -5.30 19.58 -13.99
CA LEU A 391 -6.55 20.33 -14.08
C LEU A 391 -7.38 19.90 -15.28
N ARG A 392 -6.75 19.70 -16.44
CA ARG A 392 -7.40 19.18 -17.64
C ARG A 392 -7.99 17.80 -17.41
N LYS A 393 -7.26 16.89 -16.74
CA LYS A 393 -7.78 15.55 -16.39
C LYS A 393 -8.99 15.63 -15.46
N ALA A 394 -8.98 16.57 -14.52
CA ALA A 394 -10.13 16.77 -13.64
C ALA A 394 -11.37 17.29 -14.40
N GLU A 395 -11.18 18.17 -15.39
CA GLU A 395 -12.24 18.63 -16.29
C GLU A 395 -12.81 17.49 -17.14
N ASP A 396 -11.94 16.65 -17.71
CA ASP A 396 -12.33 15.46 -18.47
C ASP A 396 -13.26 14.56 -17.61
N ILE A 397 -12.91 14.33 -16.34
CA ILE A 397 -13.75 13.55 -15.41
C ILE A 397 -15.05 14.27 -15.05
N GLN A 398 -15.03 15.59 -14.83
CA GLN A 398 -16.22 16.37 -14.48
C GLN A 398 -17.22 16.47 -15.64
N SER A 399 -16.74 16.56 -16.87
CA SER A 399 -17.58 16.62 -18.08
C SER A 399 -18.42 15.35 -18.27
N VAL A 400 -17.91 14.19 -17.83
CA VAL A 400 -18.66 12.91 -17.83
C VAL A 400 -19.90 12.98 -16.95
N LYS A 401 -19.84 13.68 -15.80
CA LYS A 401 -21.00 13.86 -14.91
C LYS A 401 -22.07 14.78 -15.52
N ALA A 402 -21.65 15.76 -16.32
CA ALA A 402 -22.55 16.72 -16.96
C ALA A 402 -23.33 16.12 -18.15
N SER A 403 -22.77 15.11 -18.82
CA SER A 403 -23.36 14.47 -20.01
C SER A 403 -24.29 13.28 -19.72
N ALA A 404 -24.79 13.11 -18.49
CA ALA A 404 -25.71 12.03 -18.12
C ALA A 404 -27.17 12.26 -18.60
N ALA A 405 -27.37 12.47 -19.91
CA ALA A 405 -28.66 12.41 -20.60
C ALA A 405 -28.62 11.29 -21.67
N PRO A 406 -29.75 10.62 -21.98
CA PRO A 406 -29.74 9.44 -22.86
C PRO A 406 -29.35 9.82 -24.29
N PRO A 407 -28.66 8.94 -25.03
CA PRO A 407 -27.91 9.34 -26.21
C PRO A 407 -28.83 9.53 -27.42
N PRO A 408 -28.45 10.40 -28.37
CA PRO A 408 -28.50 10.02 -29.76
C PRO A 408 -27.10 9.66 -30.25
N THR A 409 -27.12 8.64 -31.10
CA THR A 409 -26.10 8.06 -31.97
C THR A 409 -24.82 8.89 -32.18
N ALA A 410 -23.68 8.23 -31.98
CA ALA A 410 -22.32 8.71 -32.07
C ALA A 410 -22.00 9.64 -33.26
N PRO A 411 -21.01 10.55 -33.06
CA PRO A 411 -19.99 10.79 -34.06
C PRO A 411 -18.57 10.51 -33.54
N VAL A 412 -17.86 9.75 -34.38
CA VAL A 412 -16.44 9.77 -34.77
C VAL A 412 -15.41 10.44 -33.84
N LEU A 413 -14.42 9.62 -33.46
CA LEU A 413 -13.17 9.98 -32.79
C LEU A 413 -12.34 11.02 -33.58
N GLU A 414 -12.02 12.14 -32.95
CA GLU A 414 -10.89 13.00 -33.31
C GLU A 414 -9.67 12.72 -32.42
N ALA A 415 -8.49 13.02 -32.98
CA ALA A 415 -7.21 12.36 -32.76
C ALA A 415 -6.54 12.56 -31.39
N SER A 416 -5.83 11.51 -30.96
CA SER A 416 -4.87 11.53 -29.84
C SER A 416 -3.75 12.54 -30.05
N PRO A 417 -3.27 13.23 -28.99
CA PRO A 417 -2.07 14.07 -29.06
C PRO A 417 -0.81 13.26 -29.37
N ALA A 418 0.15 13.92 -30.01
CA ALA A 418 1.35 13.31 -30.57
C ALA A 418 2.20 12.52 -29.53
N PRO A 419 2.82 11.39 -29.93
CA PRO A 419 3.64 10.57 -29.06
C PRO A 419 4.92 11.30 -28.62
N LYS A 420 5.32 11.11 -27.36
CA LYS A 420 6.62 11.56 -26.83
C LYS A 420 7.77 10.96 -27.68
N PRO A 421 8.88 11.70 -27.91
CA PRO A 421 10.02 11.17 -28.64
C PRO A 421 10.56 9.90 -27.97
N MET A 422 10.82 8.85 -28.75
CA MET A 422 11.42 7.60 -28.22
C MET A 422 12.90 7.83 -27.86
N PRO A 423 13.42 7.19 -26.79
CA PRO A 423 14.84 7.28 -26.47
C PRO A 423 15.70 6.68 -27.61
N PRO A 424 16.91 7.21 -27.88
CA PRO A 424 17.69 6.90 -29.10
C PRO A 424 18.05 5.42 -29.33
N GLU A 425 18.02 4.60 -28.29
CA GLU A 425 18.41 3.17 -28.30
C GLU A 425 17.20 2.22 -28.40
N PHE A 426 15.99 2.75 -28.33
CA PHE A 426 14.77 1.95 -28.40
C PHE A 426 14.14 2.09 -29.78
N ASP A 427 13.58 0.99 -30.28
CA ASP A 427 12.83 1.01 -31.54
C ASP A 427 11.53 1.83 -31.42
N GLN A 428 10.78 1.91 -32.52
CA GLN A 428 9.52 2.66 -32.57
C GLN A 428 8.43 2.07 -31.64
N GLN A 429 8.62 0.84 -31.17
CA GLN A 429 7.75 0.17 -30.20
C GLN A 429 8.27 0.34 -28.76
N GLY A 430 9.37 1.08 -28.56
CA GLY A 430 10.00 1.27 -27.26
C GLY A 430 10.66 -0.01 -26.75
N ARG A 431 11.23 -0.81 -27.65
CA ARG A 431 11.93 -2.05 -27.32
C ARG A 431 13.41 -1.97 -27.63
N LEU A 432 14.20 -2.64 -26.81
CA LEU A 432 15.64 -2.78 -26.93
C LEU A 432 15.95 -4.29 -26.92
N PRO A 433 16.63 -4.84 -27.95
CA PRO A 433 16.99 -6.26 -27.96
C PRO A 433 17.76 -6.66 -26.70
N ARG A 434 17.49 -7.88 -26.20
CA ARG A 434 18.13 -8.43 -25.01
C ARG A 434 18.86 -9.72 -25.36
N ALA A 435 20.01 -9.93 -24.74
CA ALA A 435 20.63 -11.25 -24.63
C ALA A 435 20.45 -11.78 -23.20
N GLY A 436 20.25 -13.08 -23.06
CA GLY A 436 19.98 -13.73 -21.78
C GLY A 436 20.26 -15.23 -21.86
N THR A 437 20.59 -15.83 -20.72
CA THR A 437 20.93 -17.26 -20.60
C THR A 437 19.72 -18.17 -20.38
N ARG A 438 18.56 -17.61 -20.02
CA ARG A 438 17.30 -18.36 -19.86
C ARG A 438 16.76 -18.77 -21.23
N ALA A 439 16.21 -19.98 -21.34
CA ALA A 439 15.70 -20.48 -22.61
C ALA A 439 14.59 -19.59 -23.20
N VAL A 440 14.60 -19.45 -24.52
CA VAL A 440 13.56 -18.76 -25.28
C VAL A 440 13.02 -19.75 -26.31
N TYR A 441 11.72 -20.03 -26.24
CA TYR A 441 11.05 -20.95 -27.14
C TYR A 441 10.23 -20.20 -28.20
N ASN A 442 10.01 -20.85 -29.34
CA ASN A 442 9.20 -20.32 -30.43
C ASN A 442 7.97 -21.20 -30.65
N GLN A 443 6.78 -20.63 -30.49
CA GLN A 443 5.48 -21.28 -30.64
C GLN A 443 5.09 -21.53 -32.10
N GLY A 444 5.80 -20.91 -33.05
CA GLY A 444 5.44 -20.92 -34.46
C GLY A 444 4.13 -20.17 -34.73
N ARG A 445 3.31 -20.72 -35.63
CA ARG A 445 2.03 -20.10 -36.05
C ARG A 445 0.81 -20.55 -35.25
N ALA A 446 0.98 -21.54 -34.36
CA ALA A 446 -0.12 -22.08 -33.56
C ALA A 446 -0.44 -21.16 -32.37
N PRO A 447 -1.68 -21.12 -31.86
CA PRO A 447 -2.11 -20.30 -30.72
C PRO A 447 -1.66 -20.89 -29.37
N THR A 448 -0.37 -21.23 -29.25
CA THR A 448 0.20 -21.99 -28.13
C THR A 448 1.08 -21.14 -27.21
N CYS A 449 0.88 -19.82 -27.20
CA CYS A 449 1.67 -18.89 -26.39
C CYS A 449 1.66 -19.23 -24.89
N GLY A 450 0.53 -19.70 -24.34
CA GLY A 450 0.39 -20.11 -22.94
C GLY A 450 1.30 -21.28 -22.53
N PRO A 451 1.17 -22.48 -23.12
CA PRO A 451 2.04 -23.61 -22.79
C PRO A 451 3.51 -23.37 -23.14
N VAL A 452 3.81 -22.57 -24.17
CA VAL A 452 5.19 -22.20 -24.52
C VAL A 452 5.81 -21.25 -23.49
N ALA A 453 5.04 -20.26 -23.00
CA ALA A 453 5.46 -19.42 -21.88
C ALA A 453 5.64 -20.25 -20.58
N CYS A 454 4.74 -21.21 -20.33
CA CYS A 454 4.87 -22.15 -19.22
C CYS A 454 6.17 -22.95 -19.31
N GLY A 455 6.48 -23.53 -20.47
CA GLY A 455 7.72 -24.29 -20.66
C GLY A 455 8.96 -23.44 -20.40
N MET A 456 8.98 -22.19 -20.85
CA MET A 456 10.07 -21.25 -20.57
C MET A 456 10.27 -20.96 -19.07
N VAL A 457 9.20 -20.94 -18.27
CA VAL A 457 9.27 -20.83 -16.81
C VAL A 457 9.75 -22.14 -16.19
N VAL A 458 9.16 -23.28 -16.58
CA VAL A 458 9.54 -24.62 -16.08
C VAL A 458 11.02 -24.92 -16.30
N ASP A 459 11.55 -24.55 -17.47
CA ASP A 459 12.98 -24.61 -17.80
C ASP A 459 13.83 -23.74 -16.87
N THR A 460 13.37 -22.51 -16.60
CA THR A 460 14.05 -21.58 -15.68
C THR A 460 14.10 -22.14 -14.26
N MET A 461 13.07 -22.89 -13.85
CA MET A 461 13.01 -23.56 -12.55
C MET A 461 13.79 -24.88 -12.51
N GLY A 462 14.46 -25.27 -13.61
CA GLY A 462 15.26 -26.50 -13.68
C GLY A 462 14.44 -27.79 -13.68
N GLN A 463 13.13 -27.71 -13.94
CA GLN A 463 12.24 -28.86 -13.91
C GLN A 463 12.21 -29.57 -15.28
N PRO A 464 12.31 -30.92 -15.31
CA PRO A 464 12.26 -31.66 -16.56
C PRO A 464 10.87 -31.54 -17.20
N HIS A 465 10.84 -31.25 -18.50
CA HIS A 465 9.59 -31.13 -19.24
C HIS A 465 9.78 -31.47 -20.73
N ASP A 466 8.65 -31.77 -21.38
CA ASP A 466 8.57 -32.00 -22.82
C ASP A 466 7.56 -30.98 -23.38
N LEU A 467 8.08 -29.97 -24.08
CA LEU A 467 7.28 -28.86 -24.58
C LEU A 467 6.16 -29.34 -25.52
N ALA A 468 6.40 -30.36 -26.34
CA ALA A 468 5.38 -30.88 -27.26
C ALA A 468 4.22 -31.54 -26.49
N LYS A 469 4.53 -32.26 -25.41
CA LYS A 469 3.50 -32.83 -24.52
C LYS A 469 2.75 -31.75 -23.75
N MET A 470 3.42 -30.68 -23.31
CA MET A 470 2.75 -29.55 -22.64
C MET A 470 1.77 -28.84 -23.56
N VAL A 471 2.17 -28.58 -24.81
CA VAL A 471 1.29 -28.00 -25.84
C VAL A 471 0.11 -28.92 -26.12
N THR A 472 0.34 -30.22 -26.27
CA THR A 472 -0.73 -31.20 -26.48
C THR A 472 -1.71 -31.23 -25.31
N ALA A 473 -1.21 -31.15 -24.07
CA ALA A 473 -2.03 -31.14 -22.86
C ALA A 473 -2.84 -29.85 -22.67
N ALA A 474 -2.41 -28.73 -23.26
CA ALA A 474 -3.12 -27.46 -23.20
C ALA A 474 -4.31 -27.38 -24.18
N GLY A 475 -4.34 -28.24 -25.19
CA GLY A 475 -5.36 -28.27 -26.24
C GLY A 475 -5.04 -27.37 -27.45
N PRO A 476 -5.83 -27.49 -28.55
CA PRO A 476 -5.57 -26.80 -29.81
C PRO A 476 -6.06 -25.34 -29.84
N ASP A 477 -6.98 -24.99 -28.94
CA ASP A 477 -7.56 -23.65 -28.84
C ASP A 477 -6.80 -22.83 -27.81
N GLY A 478 -6.71 -21.51 -28.03
CA GLY A 478 -5.92 -20.60 -27.19
C GLY A 478 -6.07 -20.87 -25.68
N THR A 479 -4.95 -20.90 -24.97
CA THR A 479 -4.90 -21.51 -23.63
C THR A 479 -5.39 -20.56 -22.53
N PRO A 480 -6.41 -20.94 -21.73
CA PRO A 480 -6.82 -20.20 -20.54
C PRO A 480 -5.76 -20.18 -19.43
N MET A 481 -5.76 -19.16 -18.58
CA MET A 481 -4.73 -18.99 -17.53
C MET A 481 -4.77 -20.09 -16.47
N ASP A 482 -5.95 -20.63 -16.14
CA ASP A 482 -6.10 -21.73 -15.20
C ASP A 482 -5.46 -23.04 -15.74
N VAL A 483 -5.47 -23.25 -17.05
CA VAL A 483 -4.76 -24.36 -17.70
C VAL A 483 -3.25 -24.15 -17.57
N VAL A 484 -2.74 -22.95 -17.83
CA VAL A 484 -1.31 -22.62 -17.67
C VAL A 484 -0.87 -22.82 -16.21
N LEU A 485 -1.67 -22.37 -15.25
CA LEU A 485 -1.41 -22.55 -13.83
C LEU A 485 -1.37 -24.04 -13.45
N ARG A 486 -2.32 -24.84 -13.94
CA ARG A 486 -2.34 -26.31 -13.71
C ARG A 486 -1.10 -26.99 -14.31
N LEU A 487 -0.64 -26.54 -15.48
CA LEU A 487 0.61 -27.05 -16.08
C LEU A 487 1.81 -26.74 -15.19
N MET A 488 1.96 -25.50 -14.70
CA MET A 488 3.03 -25.15 -13.77
C MET A 488 3.01 -26.01 -12.49
N ARG A 489 1.84 -26.14 -11.86
CA ARG A 489 1.69 -26.93 -10.63
C ARG A 489 1.98 -28.42 -10.84
N ARG A 490 1.65 -28.97 -12.01
CA ARG A 490 2.02 -30.36 -12.38
C ARG A 490 3.53 -30.57 -12.43
N HIS A 491 4.29 -29.53 -12.75
CA HIS A 491 5.75 -29.54 -12.73
C HIS A 491 6.34 -29.12 -11.38
N ARG A 492 5.58 -29.23 -10.28
CA ARG A 492 6.02 -28.91 -8.91
C ARG A 492 6.54 -27.48 -8.76
N ILE A 493 5.91 -26.56 -9.47
CA ILE A 493 6.14 -25.12 -9.30
C ILE A 493 4.99 -24.57 -8.47
N ASP A 494 5.30 -23.98 -7.32
CA ASP A 494 4.31 -23.22 -6.57
C ASP A 494 4.08 -21.89 -7.28
N ALA A 495 2.87 -21.72 -7.79
CA ALA A 495 2.48 -20.59 -8.59
C ALA A 495 1.04 -20.19 -8.29
N ASP A 496 0.77 -18.89 -8.46
CA ASP A 496 -0.52 -18.28 -8.22
C ASP A 496 -0.97 -17.46 -9.43
N LEU A 497 -2.22 -17.68 -9.84
CA LEU A 497 -2.90 -16.79 -10.76
C LEU A 497 -3.32 -15.52 -10.01
N ARG A 498 -2.84 -14.38 -10.50
CA ARG A 498 -3.13 -13.05 -9.93
C ARG A 498 -3.73 -12.14 -10.99
N MET A 499 -4.71 -11.36 -10.55
CA MET A 499 -5.49 -10.45 -11.37
C MET A 499 -5.37 -9.03 -10.79
N GLY A 500 -5.48 -8.02 -11.65
CA GLY A 500 -5.35 -6.61 -11.25
C GLY A 500 -3.92 -6.19 -10.88
N LEU A 501 -2.91 -6.93 -11.35
CA LEU A 501 -1.51 -6.59 -11.14
C LEU A 501 -1.07 -5.37 -11.95
N THR A 502 -0.13 -4.63 -11.38
CA THR A 502 0.63 -3.57 -12.04
C THR A 502 2.00 -4.09 -12.51
N VAL A 503 2.70 -3.30 -13.32
CA VAL A 503 4.10 -3.62 -13.69
C VAL A 503 5.02 -3.60 -12.47
N ASP A 504 4.72 -2.81 -11.45
CA ASP A 504 5.47 -2.82 -10.19
C ASP A 504 5.22 -4.08 -9.37
N ASP A 505 4.03 -4.69 -9.48
CA ASP A 505 3.76 -5.98 -8.84
C ASP A 505 4.55 -7.10 -9.53
N LEU A 506 4.65 -7.05 -10.86
CA LEU A 506 5.54 -7.93 -11.62
C LEU A 506 7.00 -7.71 -11.23
N ALA A 507 7.43 -6.45 -11.07
CA ALA A 507 8.79 -6.11 -10.61
C ALA A 507 9.10 -6.76 -9.27
N ARG A 508 8.15 -6.72 -8.32
CA ARG A 508 8.32 -7.35 -7.00
C ARG A 508 8.35 -8.87 -7.09
N ALA A 509 7.38 -9.46 -7.79
CA ALA A 509 7.28 -10.90 -7.95
C ALA A 509 8.51 -11.53 -8.65
N THR A 510 9.17 -10.76 -9.51
CA THR A 510 10.35 -11.20 -10.27
C THR A 510 11.67 -10.68 -9.71
N SER A 511 11.64 -9.99 -8.56
CA SER A 511 12.82 -9.43 -7.92
C SER A 511 13.74 -10.51 -7.36
N SER A 512 15.03 -10.23 -7.24
CA SER A 512 15.97 -11.13 -6.56
C SER A 512 15.57 -11.43 -5.11
N ARG A 513 14.94 -10.47 -4.42
CA ARG A 513 14.42 -10.65 -3.05
C ARG A 513 13.28 -11.68 -2.99
N ALA A 514 12.48 -11.79 -4.05
CA ALA A 514 11.44 -12.80 -4.22
C ALA A 514 11.99 -14.09 -4.89
N GLY A 515 13.30 -14.29 -4.92
CA GLY A 515 13.96 -15.46 -5.53
C GLY A 515 14.32 -15.31 -7.01
N GLY A 516 14.00 -14.18 -7.65
CA GLY A 516 14.32 -13.92 -9.05
C GLY A 516 13.53 -14.77 -10.04
N ASN A 517 12.41 -15.35 -9.60
CA ASN A 517 11.58 -16.24 -10.41
C ASN A 517 10.86 -15.47 -11.51
N PRO A 518 10.75 -16.02 -12.73
CA PRO A 518 9.98 -15.37 -13.79
C PRO A 518 8.47 -15.48 -13.54
N ALA A 519 7.71 -14.53 -14.10
CA ALA A 519 6.26 -14.55 -14.12
C ALA A 519 5.72 -14.71 -15.55
N VAL A 520 4.55 -15.32 -15.72
CA VAL A 520 3.84 -15.36 -17.01
C VAL A 520 2.77 -14.28 -17.02
N ALA A 521 2.96 -13.23 -17.81
CA ALA A 521 2.06 -12.10 -17.93
C ALA A 521 1.20 -12.19 -19.20
N VAL A 522 -0.01 -11.66 -19.16
CA VAL A 522 -0.90 -11.55 -20.32
C VAL A 522 -0.93 -10.12 -20.82
N ILE A 523 -0.63 -9.92 -22.09
CA ILE A 523 -0.66 -8.63 -22.78
C ILE A 523 -1.68 -8.63 -23.91
N ARG A 524 -2.20 -7.46 -24.28
CA ARG A 524 -2.99 -7.24 -25.49
C ARG A 524 -2.05 -7.10 -26.66
N ASN A 525 -2.17 -7.97 -27.65
CA ASN A 525 -1.33 -7.89 -28.82
C ASN A 525 -1.95 -6.98 -29.88
N THR A 526 -1.30 -5.85 -30.15
CA THR A 526 -1.73 -4.87 -31.16
C THR A 526 -1.01 -5.02 -32.51
N THR A 527 -0.13 -6.01 -32.68
CA THR A 527 0.77 -6.12 -33.85
C THR A 527 0.24 -6.98 -35.03
N GLY A 528 -1.06 -7.26 -35.10
CA GLY A 528 -1.66 -8.02 -36.21
C GLY A 528 -2.48 -7.16 -37.18
N THR A 529 -2.32 -7.38 -38.49
CA THR A 529 -3.13 -6.78 -39.58
C THR A 529 -4.62 -7.22 -39.60
N ARG A 530 -5.13 -7.78 -38.50
CA ARG A 530 -6.56 -7.99 -38.27
C ARG A 530 -6.93 -7.34 -36.95
N GLN A 531 -7.93 -6.48 -37.02
CA GLN A 531 -8.59 -5.80 -35.90
C GLN A 531 -9.30 -6.81 -34.96
N GLN A 532 -8.53 -7.64 -34.26
CA GLN A 532 -8.97 -8.42 -33.11
C GLN A 532 -7.89 -8.32 -32.04
N GLU A 533 -8.25 -7.76 -30.89
CA GLU A 533 -7.40 -7.75 -29.68
C GLU A 533 -7.20 -9.20 -29.23
N VAL A 534 -6.11 -9.84 -29.66
CA VAL A 534 -5.78 -11.20 -29.23
C VAL A 534 -4.91 -11.11 -27.97
N LEU A 535 -5.32 -11.79 -26.90
CA LEU A 535 -4.53 -11.94 -25.70
C LEU A 535 -3.28 -12.78 -26.00
N HIS A 536 -2.13 -12.35 -25.50
CA HIS A 536 -0.86 -13.01 -25.72
C HIS A 536 -0.10 -13.20 -24.41
N TYR A 537 0.47 -14.39 -24.21
CA TYR A 537 1.29 -14.69 -23.04
C TYR A 537 2.74 -14.32 -23.31
N VAL A 538 3.37 -13.66 -22.34
CA VAL A 538 4.80 -13.37 -22.33
C VAL A 538 5.39 -13.73 -20.98
N VAL A 539 6.68 -14.05 -20.95
CA VAL A 539 7.39 -14.29 -19.69
C VAL A 539 8.11 -13.01 -19.30
N VAL A 540 7.91 -12.57 -18.07
CA VAL A 540 8.59 -11.43 -17.47
C VAL A 540 9.66 -11.96 -16.53
N ASP A 541 10.93 -11.69 -16.83
CA ASP A 541 12.05 -12.14 -16.02
C ASP A 541 12.42 -11.14 -14.90
N GLY A 542 11.93 -9.90 -14.99
CA GLY A 542 12.39 -8.81 -14.13
C GLY A 542 11.95 -7.45 -14.65
N VAL A 543 11.95 -6.45 -13.77
CA VAL A 543 11.89 -5.03 -14.13
C VAL A 543 13.19 -4.37 -13.66
N THR A 544 13.84 -3.61 -14.53
CA THR A 544 15.20 -3.08 -14.30
C THR A 544 15.39 -1.74 -15.00
N THR A 545 16.56 -1.13 -14.88
CA THR A 545 16.91 0.11 -15.57
C THR A 545 17.93 -0.17 -16.67
N ARG A 546 17.67 0.32 -17.88
CA ARG A 546 18.60 0.27 -19.03
C ARG A 546 18.68 1.64 -19.68
N MET A 547 19.88 2.16 -19.85
CA MET A 547 20.11 3.49 -20.44
C MET A 547 19.31 4.60 -19.74
N GLY A 548 19.25 4.53 -18.40
CA GLY A 548 18.48 5.47 -17.57
C GLY A 548 16.95 5.29 -17.64
N GLN A 549 16.45 4.34 -18.44
CA GLN A 549 15.01 4.08 -18.60
C GLN A 549 14.59 2.84 -17.81
N LYS A 550 13.43 2.91 -17.14
CA LYS A 550 12.82 1.74 -16.50
C LYS A 550 12.23 0.83 -17.57
N VAL A 551 12.63 -0.44 -17.57
CA VAL A 551 12.26 -1.44 -18.58
C VAL A 551 11.82 -2.76 -17.98
N VAL A 552 10.92 -3.44 -18.67
CA VAL A 552 10.49 -4.81 -18.40
C VAL A 552 11.34 -5.75 -19.25
N ALA A 553 11.92 -6.78 -18.63
CA ALA A 553 12.71 -7.79 -19.30
C ALA A 553 11.79 -8.94 -19.76
N VAL A 554 11.52 -9.01 -21.06
CA VAL A 554 10.47 -9.89 -21.64
C VAL A 554 11.12 -11.01 -22.46
N ARG A 555 10.62 -12.25 -22.28
CA ARG A 555 10.78 -13.36 -23.22
C ARG A 555 9.42 -13.63 -23.88
N ASN A 556 9.37 -13.45 -25.19
CA ASN A 556 8.17 -13.62 -25.98
C ASN A 556 8.21 -15.03 -26.64
N PRO A 557 7.14 -15.85 -26.48
CA PRO A 557 6.97 -17.13 -27.16
C PRO A 557 7.07 -17.12 -28.70
N TRP A 558 7.30 -15.99 -29.34
CA TRP A 558 7.70 -15.91 -30.75
C TRP A 558 9.20 -16.11 -31.00
N GLY A 559 9.95 -16.63 -30.01
CA GLY A 559 11.38 -16.83 -30.13
C GLY A 559 12.21 -15.55 -29.95
N LEU A 560 11.65 -14.53 -29.28
CA LEU A 560 12.29 -13.22 -29.10
C LEU A 560 12.45 -12.91 -27.61
N GLN A 561 13.50 -12.16 -27.28
CA GLN A 561 13.64 -11.55 -25.96
C GLN A 561 14.13 -10.11 -26.10
N TYR A 562 13.58 -9.22 -25.27
CA TYR A 562 13.83 -7.80 -25.36
C TYR A 562 13.58 -7.13 -24.00
N PHE A 563 14.11 -5.92 -23.85
CA PHE A 563 13.66 -4.96 -22.86
C PHE A 563 12.56 -4.10 -23.50
N GLU A 564 11.47 -3.86 -22.80
CA GLU A 564 10.41 -2.94 -23.24
C GLU A 564 10.28 -1.82 -22.21
N LEU A 565 10.12 -0.57 -22.66
CA LEU A 565 9.86 0.55 -21.76
C LEU A 565 8.64 0.24 -20.89
N VAL A 566 8.75 0.49 -19.58
CA VAL A 566 7.65 0.20 -18.63
C VAL A 566 6.35 0.85 -19.06
N ASP A 567 6.40 2.09 -19.55
CA ASP A 567 5.22 2.82 -20.03
C ASP A 567 4.55 2.17 -21.24
N ASN A 568 5.31 1.48 -22.09
CA ASN A 568 4.76 0.78 -23.25
C ASN A 568 4.22 -0.58 -22.84
N PHE A 569 4.97 -1.35 -22.06
CA PHE A 569 4.50 -2.62 -21.53
C PHE A 569 3.22 -2.44 -20.70
N ALA A 570 3.13 -1.40 -19.87
CA ALA A 570 1.96 -1.12 -19.02
C ALA A 570 0.68 -0.83 -19.82
N LYS A 571 0.78 -0.29 -21.04
CA LYS A 571 -0.39 -0.04 -21.91
C LYS A 571 -1.00 -1.35 -22.40
N ASP A 572 -0.15 -2.31 -22.72
CA ASP A 572 -0.56 -3.59 -23.29
C ASP A 572 -0.83 -4.63 -22.18
N PHE A 573 -0.25 -4.47 -20.99
CA PHE A 573 -0.44 -5.39 -19.88
C PHE A 573 -1.89 -5.39 -19.38
N THR A 574 -2.49 -6.58 -19.33
CA THR A 574 -3.90 -6.76 -18.94
C THR A 574 -4.12 -6.76 -17.43
N GLY A 575 -3.04 -6.72 -16.65
CA GLY A 575 -3.06 -6.90 -15.20
C GLY A 575 -3.22 -8.35 -14.76
N GLN A 576 -3.15 -9.32 -15.67
CA GLN A 576 -3.23 -10.74 -15.34
C GLN A 576 -1.86 -11.39 -15.47
N ALA A 577 -1.41 -12.08 -14.43
CA ALA A 577 -0.19 -12.87 -14.49
C ALA A 577 -0.24 -14.10 -13.58
N ILE A 578 0.62 -15.07 -13.89
CA ILE A 578 0.94 -16.18 -13.00
C ILE A 578 2.31 -15.87 -12.39
N THR A 579 2.34 -15.66 -11.08
CA THR A 579 3.57 -15.42 -10.32
C THR A 579 4.07 -16.72 -9.71
N VAL A 580 5.38 -16.92 -9.71
CA VAL A 580 6.03 -18.12 -9.15
C VAL A 580 6.61 -17.78 -7.78
N ASN A 581 6.18 -18.50 -6.75
CA ASN A 581 6.64 -18.29 -5.37
C ASN A 581 7.97 -19.05 -5.14
N TYR A 582 8.00 -20.35 -5.43
CA TYR A 582 9.20 -21.20 -5.37
C TYR A 582 8.99 -22.51 -6.16
N SER A 583 10.06 -23.27 -6.40
CA SER A 583 10.01 -24.63 -6.95
C SER A 583 10.39 -25.64 -5.87
N PHE A 584 9.71 -26.79 -5.86
CA PHE A 584 10.01 -27.91 -4.96
C PHE A 584 11.12 -28.82 -5.50
#